data_AF-A0A4R3UBS5-F1
#
_entry.id   AF-A0A4R3UBS5-F1
#
_cell.length_a   1.000
_cell.length_b   1.000
_cell.length_c   1.000
_cell.angle_alpha   90.00
_cell.angle_beta   90.00
_cell.angle_gamma   90.00
#
_symmetry.space_group_name_H-M   'P 1'
#
loop_
_entity.id
_entity.type
_entity.pdbx_description
1 polymer ?
#
loop_
_entity_poly.entity_id
_entity_poly.type
_entity_poly.pdbx_seq_one_letter_code
_entity_poly.pdbx_strand_id
1 'polypeptide(L)'
;MMRHRDWMAALVAGLLAWGSPAWSASWLLAESEHFRLLAQTSRRMAETRLQDLERLHEAMLMTLGGGQGLARPPFPMVLSDDTELIGRIQPYLRGRRLEGLFVSGTDGAQAFAVNEPRAEDFTGQVLFHEYAHRMMAQYARMAYPAWYVEGFAEYFGATCISRDAIEIGAFNPSAGILARRSWLQPEKLLKPSFQSTGDKNVDDSNLGVFYAQSWLLTHYVLSKTERVERFNEYFRRVAAGEDALAALEPATGIEPNRLNSELRRHLDNVYAAQIPAGAPAAVRVTELPVEQAEAEFDGMIIATHPEAAHGKAVLTRLQERVKKAGGERAPDSMRWALAYAEIRYGEADKALQILAPWAQQAAPPFEANRLLGWAWQAQAAQATGVDRSEALEQARASLMAAYKQRRNDAPTLYQLARVLGVKGLSPSMINAADAASVLEPQIGPYVHFAVWAHLQSGNRDKALRGLQSLASNPHGGEGTERARAALQALQSNQDAATVLELLNGSLKPATP
;
A
#
# COMPACT_ATOMS: atom_id res chain seq x y z
N MET A 1 -39.72 43.92 -47.82
CA MET A 1 -40.57 42.76 -47.46
C MET A 1 -39.65 41.53 -47.38
N MET A 2 -39.64 40.83 -46.24
CA MET A 2 -39.24 39.42 -46.00
C MET A 2 -37.90 38.90 -46.61
N ARG A 3 -36.87 38.59 -45.80
CA ARG A 3 -36.57 37.34 -45.05
C ARG A 3 -35.77 36.29 -45.87
N HIS A 4 -34.65 35.87 -45.26
CA HIS A 4 -34.03 34.53 -45.28
C HIS A 4 -33.01 34.10 -46.38
N ARG A 5 -31.80 33.81 -45.87
CA ARG A 5 -31.09 32.51 -45.88
C ARG A 5 -29.99 32.22 -46.93
N ASP A 6 -28.82 31.97 -46.33
CA ASP A 6 -27.84 30.90 -46.59
C ASP A 6 -27.01 30.96 -47.90
N TRP A 7 -25.67 31.02 -47.79
CA TRP A 7 -24.76 29.85 -47.87
C TRP A 7 -23.28 30.29 -47.95
N MET A 8 -22.46 29.69 -47.10
CA MET A 8 -20.99 29.70 -47.14
C MET A 8 -20.46 28.72 -48.21
N ALA A 9 -19.43 29.14 -48.94
CA ALA A 9 -18.31 28.36 -49.51
C ALA A 9 -17.38 29.40 -50.18
N ALA A 10 -16.04 29.43 -50.10
CA ALA A 10 -15.03 28.43 -49.77
C ALA A 10 -13.69 29.13 -49.43
N LEU A 11 -12.69 28.29 -49.09
CA LEU A 11 -11.23 28.52 -49.09
C LEU A 11 -10.56 28.98 -47.80
N VAL A 12 -10.27 28.02 -46.91
CA VAL A 12 -8.97 27.97 -46.22
C VAL A 12 -8.46 26.53 -46.31
N ALA A 13 -7.49 26.32 -47.22
CA ALA A 13 -6.69 25.11 -47.28
C ALA A 13 -5.33 25.40 -46.63
N GLY A 14 -4.88 24.49 -45.76
CA GLY A 14 -3.47 24.14 -45.70
C GLY A 14 -2.60 24.75 -44.60
N LEU A 15 -3.01 24.65 -43.33
CA LEU A 15 -2.05 24.44 -42.23
C LEU A 15 -2.41 23.13 -41.56
N LEU A 16 -1.92 22.04 -42.16
CA LEU A 16 -1.82 20.75 -41.49
C LEU A 16 -0.96 20.97 -40.26
N ALA A 17 -1.61 21.10 -39.11
CA ALA A 17 -0.96 20.91 -37.82
C ALA A 17 -0.40 19.48 -37.83
N TRP A 18 0.91 19.36 -38.02
CA TRP A 18 1.64 18.22 -37.51
C TRP A 18 1.44 18.23 -36.00
N GLY A 19 0.40 17.54 -35.53
CA GLY A 19 0.36 17.07 -34.17
C GLY A 19 1.59 16.21 -34.02
N SER A 20 2.58 16.70 -33.27
CA SER A 20 3.66 15.85 -32.79
C SER A 20 2.99 14.61 -32.22
N PRO A 21 3.34 13.38 -32.66
CA PRO A 21 2.84 12.20 -32.00
C PRO A 21 3.16 12.39 -30.51
N ALA A 22 2.16 12.23 -29.64
CA ALA A 22 2.41 12.20 -28.22
C ALA A 22 3.51 11.15 -28.00
N TRP A 23 4.73 11.59 -27.75
CA TRP A 23 5.83 10.72 -27.39
C TRP A 23 5.46 10.19 -26.01
N SER A 24 4.74 9.07 -25.97
CA SER A 24 4.59 8.30 -24.74
C SER A 24 6.00 7.91 -24.33
N ALA A 25 6.39 8.30 -23.12
CA ALA A 25 7.71 7.98 -22.60
C ALA A 25 7.90 6.45 -22.61
N SER A 26 9.10 5.98 -22.97
CA SER A 26 9.43 4.56 -22.86
C SER A 26 9.15 4.07 -21.45
N TRP A 27 8.64 2.85 -21.33
CA TRP A 27 8.55 2.19 -20.04
C TRP A 27 9.94 1.81 -19.54
N LEU A 28 10.22 2.15 -18.29
CA LEU A 28 11.47 1.90 -17.61
C LEU A 28 11.21 1.07 -16.35
N LEU A 29 12.09 0.13 -16.07
CA LEU A 29 12.21 -0.53 -14.79
C LEU A 29 13.46 -0.01 -14.08
N ALA A 30 13.27 0.79 -13.04
CA ALA A 30 14.33 1.31 -12.19
C ALA A 30 14.37 0.53 -10.88
N GLU A 31 15.55 0.06 -10.47
CA GLU A 31 15.74 -0.79 -9.30
C GLU A 31 16.92 -0.31 -8.44
N SER A 32 16.71 -0.30 -7.13
CA SER A 32 17.70 0.01 -6.10
C SER A 32 17.60 -1.03 -4.96
N GLU A 33 18.23 -0.77 -3.82
CA GLU A 33 18.20 -1.71 -2.68
C GLU A 33 16.79 -1.87 -2.11
N HIS A 34 16.08 -0.77 -1.91
CA HIS A 34 14.77 -0.76 -1.23
C HIS A 34 13.58 -0.58 -2.17
N PHE A 35 13.80 -0.30 -3.46
CA PHE A 35 12.71 0.05 -4.39
C PHE A 35 12.82 -0.63 -5.76
N ARG A 36 11.65 -0.95 -6.32
CA ARG A 36 11.48 -1.35 -7.72
C ARG A 36 10.37 -0.50 -8.34
N LEU A 37 10.73 0.40 -9.25
CA LEU A 37 9.83 1.37 -9.87
C LEU A 37 9.62 1.03 -11.35
N LEU A 38 8.38 0.71 -11.73
CA LEU A 38 7.95 0.64 -13.11
C LEU A 38 7.43 2.01 -13.54
N ALA A 39 8.18 2.72 -14.40
CA ALA A 39 7.94 4.13 -14.70
C ALA A 39 7.76 4.43 -16.20
N GLN A 40 6.79 5.29 -16.55
CA GLN A 40 6.71 6.01 -17.82
C GLN A 40 7.24 7.42 -17.65
N THR A 41 8.56 7.57 -17.80
CA THR A 41 9.25 8.85 -17.69
C THR A 41 10.62 8.77 -18.38
N SER A 42 11.40 9.85 -18.34
CA SER A 42 12.77 9.83 -18.86
C SER A 42 13.70 8.99 -17.97
N ARG A 43 14.75 8.39 -18.55
CA ARG A 43 15.76 7.61 -17.80
C ARG A 43 16.34 8.39 -16.61
N ARG A 44 16.70 9.66 -16.85
CA ARG A 44 17.22 10.56 -15.81
C ARG A 44 16.20 10.74 -14.69
N MET A 45 14.93 10.97 -15.01
CA MET A 45 13.89 11.18 -14.01
C MET A 45 13.62 9.91 -13.19
N ALA A 46 13.56 8.74 -13.84
CA ALA A 46 13.39 7.47 -13.14
C ALA A 46 14.55 7.21 -12.16
N GLU A 47 15.78 7.51 -12.57
CA GLU A 47 16.97 7.40 -11.72
C GLU A 47 16.91 8.39 -10.54
N THR A 48 16.65 9.67 -10.80
CA THR A 48 16.52 10.69 -9.75
C THR A 48 15.44 10.32 -8.74
N ARG A 49 14.25 9.91 -9.19
CA ARG A 49 13.14 9.56 -8.29
C ARG A 49 13.46 8.37 -7.40
N LEU A 50 14.19 7.38 -7.91
CA LEU A 50 14.60 6.24 -7.10
C LEU A 50 15.70 6.61 -6.08
N GLN A 51 16.66 7.46 -6.45
CA GLN A 51 17.66 7.99 -5.53
C GLN A 51 17.03 8.85 -4.42
N ASP A 52 16.02 9.63 -4.78
CA ASP A 52 15.25 10.45 -3.86
C ASP A 52 14.45 9.59 -2.87
N LEU A 53 13.82 8.50 -3.33
CA LEU A 53 13.14 7.53 -2.46
C LEU A 53 14.10 6.84 -1.49
N GLU A 54 15.31 6.47 -1.92
CA GLU A 54 16.34 5.90 -1.05
C GLU A 54 16.78 6.90 0.03
N ARG A 55 16.96 8.17 -0.33
CA ARG A 55 17.28 9.24 0.64
C ARG A 55 16.13 9.48 1.62
N LEU A 56 14.89 9.49 1.14
CA LEU A 56 13.71 9.58 2.01
C LEU A 56 13.64 8.38 2.96
N HIS A 57 13.91 7.16 2.49
CA HIS A 57 13.93 5.97 3.33
C HIS A 57 14.86 6.13 4.54
N GLU A 58 16.12 6.50 4.29
CA GLU A 58 17.11 6.73 5.34
C GLU A 58 16.69 7.88 6.28
N ALA A 59 16.20 8.98 5.71
CA ALA A 59 15.71 10.13 6.45
C ALA A 59 14.56 9.75 7.41
N MET A 60 13.62 8.92 6.96
CA MET A 60 12.52 8.43 7.77
C MET A 60 12.99 7.46 8.85
N LEU A 61 13.93 6.55 8.56
CA LEU A 61 14.50 5.66 9.58
C LEU A 61 15.18 6.45 10.70
N MET A 62 16.00 7.45 10.36
CA MET A 62 16.63 8.34 11.33
C MET A 62 15.61 9.10 12.17
N THR A 63 14.58 9.66 11.54
CA THR A 63 13.55 10.47 12.21
C THR A 63 12.67 9.64 13.14
N LEU A 64 12.33 8.41 12.74
CA LEU A 64 11.46 7.53 13.51
C LEU A 64 12.21 6.74 14.60
N GLY A 65 13.54 6.93 14.72
CA GLY A 65 14.38 6.12 15.59
C GLY A 65 14.37 4.63 15.22
N GLY A 66 14.06 4.33 13.95
CA GLY A 66 14.09 2.99 13.42
C GLY A 66 15.55 2.57 13.18
N GLY A 67 15.97 1.47 13.80
CA GLY A 67 17.21 0.81 13.37
C GLY A 67 17.07 0.28 11.95
N GLN A 68 18.18 -0.05 11.30
CA GLN A 68 18.18 -0.84 10.07
C GLN A 68 17.37 -2.13 10.35
N GLY A 69 16.17 -2.19 9.77
CA GLY A 69 15.22 -3.27 10.02
C GLY A 69 15.69 -4.59 9.42
N LEU A 70 14.84 -5.61 9.48
CA LEU A 70 15.07 -6.82 8.68
C LEU A 70 15.18 -6.42 7.20
N ALA A 71 16.19 -6.93 6.49
CA ALA A 71 16.32 -6.72 5.04
C ALA A 71 15.04 -7.20 4.34
N ARG A 72 14.32 -6.31 3.66
CA ARG A 72 13.05 -6.61 2.98
C ARG A 72 13.25 -6.65 1.47
N PRO A 73 12.40 -7.36 0.71
CA PRO A 73 12.37 -7.24 -0.74
C PRO A 73 12.13 -5.78 -1.16
N PRO A 74 12.67 -5.33 -2.30
CA PRO A 74 12.42 -3.99 -2.81
C PRO A 74 10.92 -3.70 -2.95
N PHE A 75 10.48 -2.54 -2.48
CA PHE A 75 9.09 -2.11 -2.52
C PHE A 75 8.65 -1.79 -3.96
N PRO A 76 7.61 -2.48 -4.48
CA PRO A 76 7.16 -2.27 -5.85
C PRO A 76 6.30 -1.01 -5.96
N MET A 77 6.63 -0.17 -6.94
CA MET A 77 5.93 1.08 -7.23
C MET A 77 5.68 1.24 -8.73
N VAL A 78 4.63 1.96 -9.09
CA VAL A 78 4.34 2.38 -10.47
C VAL A 78 4.28 3.90 -10.56
N LEU A 79 4.91 4.45 -11.59
CA LEU A 79 4.81 5.86 -11.96
C LEU A 79 4.37 5.95 -13.42
N SER A 80 3.16 6.43 -13.70
CA SER A 80 2.60 6.40 -15.07
C SER A 80 2.10 7.77 -15.50
N ASP A 81 2.29 8.14 -16.76
CA ASP A 81 1.71 9.36 -17.35
C ASP A 81 0.19 9.23 -17.65
N ASP A 82 -0.39 8.07 -17.33
CA ASP A 82 -1.82 7.81 -17.42
C ASP A 82 -2.58 8.49 -16.26
N THR A 83 -3.31 9.56 -16.57
CA THR A 83 -4.15 10.26 -15.59
C THR A 83 -5.30 9.42 -15.04
N GLU A 84 -5.64 8.29 -15.67
CA GLU A 84 -6.64 7.34 -15.19
C GLU A 84 -6.01 6.11 -14.50
N LEU A 85 -4.71 6.15 -14.18
CA LEU A 85 -3.96 5.06 -13.53
C LEU A 85 -4.74 4.46 -12.35
N ILE A 86 -5.18 5.31 -11.42
CA ILE A 86 -5.90 4.89 -10.21
C ILE A 86 -7.21 4.18 -10.57
N GLY A 87 -7.94 4.70 -11.58
CA GLY A 87 -9.16 4.09 -12.09
C GLY A 87 -8.95 2.78 -12.88
N ARG A 88 -7.73 2.50 -13.36
CA ARG A 88 -7.37 1.20 -13.93
C ARG A 88 -7.11 0.14 -12.86
N ILE A 89 -6.63 0.56 -11.69
CA ILE A 89 -6.34 -0.33 -10.56
C ILE A 89 -7.62 -0.60 -9.77
N GLN A 90 -8.35 0.46 -9.40
CA GLN A 90 -9.60 0.43 -8.65
C GLN A 90 -10.72 1.11 -9.44
N PRO A 91 -11.51 0.36 -10.24
CA PRO A 91 -12.54 0.93 -11.10
C PRO A 91 -13.57 1.83 -10.42
N TYR A 92 -13.87 1.61 -9.13
CA TYR A 92 -14.79 2.43 -8.34
C TYR A 92 -14.23 3.82 -8.02
N LEU A 93 -12.93 4.05 -8.20
CA LEU A 93 -12.28 5.36 -8.07
C LEU A 93 -12.19 6.14 -9.38
N ARG A 94 -12.69 5.61 -10.51
CA ARG A 94 -12.67 6.33 -11.80
C ARG A 94 -13.35 7.70 -11.70
N GLY A 95 -12.69 8.70 -12.26
CA GLY A 95 -13.13 10.09 -12.21
C GLY A 95 -12.92 10.79 -10.86
N ARG A 96 -12.37 10.09 -9.85
CA ARG A 96 -11.76 10.76 -8.69
C ARG A 96 -10.40 11.28 -9.14
N ARG A 97 -10.09 12.54 -8.81
CA ARG A 97 -8.78 13.15 -9.11
C ARG A 97 -7.80 12.77 -8.00
N LEU A 98 -7.38 11.50 -7.99
CA LEU A 98 -6.38 10.98 -7.07
C LEU A 98 -5.08 10.79 -7.84
N GLU A 99 -4.00 11.33 -7.28
CA GLU A 99 -2.69 11.32 -7.92
C GLU A 99 -1.82 10.16 -7.42
N GLY A 100 -2.19 9.54 -6.29
CA GLY A 100 -1.49 8.42 -5.68
C GLY A 100 -2.44 7.40 -5.06
N LEU A 101 -1.94 6.17 -4.89
CA LEU A 101 -2.63 5.08 -4.20
C LEU A 101 -1.63 4.08 -3.62
N PHE A 102 -1.68 3.91 -2.29
CA PHE A 102 -1.06 2.81 -1.58
C PHE A 102 -2.05 1.66 -1.39
N VAL A 103 -1.65 0.44 -1.74
CA VAL A 103 -2.45 -0.78 -1.54
C VAL A 103 -1.63 -1.82 -0.80
N SER A 104 -2.24 -2.45 0.20
CA SER A 104 -1.68 -3.63 0.88
C SER A 104 -2.69 -4.76 0.92
N GLY A 105 -2.26 -5.97 0.57
CA GLY A 105 -3.08 -7.18 0.61
C GLY A 105 -2.25 -8.42 0.88
N THR A 106 -2.88 -9.59 0.91
CA THR A 106 -2.21 -10.86 1.27
C THR A 106 -1.10 -11.30 0.31
N ASP A 107 -0.95 -10.63 -0.83
CA ASP A 107 0.12 -10.87 -1.80
C ASP A 107 1.24 -9.83 -1.77
N GLY A 108 1.15 -8.84 -0.87
CA GLY A 108 2.15 -7.80 -0.67
C GLY A 108 1.55 -6.40 -0.64
N ALA A 109 2.41 -5.41 -0.43
CA ALA A 109 2.08 -3.99 -0.51
C ALA A 109 2.76 -3.36 -1.72
N GLN A 110 2.11 -2.34 -2.29
CA GLN A 110 2.56 -1.63 -3.48
C GLN A 110 1.96 -0.22 -3.53
N ALA A 111 2.62 0.67 -4.28
CA ALA A 111 2.17 2.03 -4.48
C ALA A 111 2.09 2.40 -5.96
N PHE A 112 1.17 3.30 -6.29
CA PHE A 112 0.94 3.79 -7.64
C PHE A 112 0.87 5.32 -7.59
N ALA A 113 1.52 5.99 -8.54
CA ALA A 113 1.51 7.44 -8.65
C ALA A 113 1.34 7.87 -10.10
N VAL A 114 0.52 8.89 -10.32
CA VAL A 114 0.42 9.61 -11.58
C VAL A 114 1.66 10.49 -11.74
N ASN A 115 2.30 10.38 -12.89
CA ASN A 115 3.40 11.24 -13.30
C ASN A 115 2.83 12.51 -13.90
N GLU A 116 3.20 13.65 -13.32
CA GLU A 116 2.84 14.98 -13.80
C GLU A 116 4.10 15.67 -14.36
N PRO A 117 4.45 15.49 -15.65
CA PRO A 117 5.74 15.94 -16.19
C PRO A 117 5.97 17.45 -16.11
N ARG A 118 4.89 18.24 -15.97
CA ARG A 118 4.94 19.70 -15.82
C ARG A 118 5.03 20.14 -14.36
N ALA A 119 4.90 19.21 -13.41
CA ALA A 119 4.95 19.44 -11.98
C ALA A 119 5.82 18.33 -11.34
N GLU A 120 7.10 18.27 -11.74
CA GLU A 120 8.04 17.24 -11.31
C GLU A 120 8.12 17.15 -9.78
N ASP A 121 8.20 18.29 -9.08
CA ASP A 121 8.23 18.34 -7.61
C ASP A 121 6.98 17.74 -6.99
N PHE A 122 5.80 18.00 -7.56
CA PHE A 122 4.54 17.42 -7.10
C PHE A 122 4.51 15.90 -7.30
N THR A 123 5.01 15.42 -8.45
CA THR A 123 5.17 13.97 -8.69
C THR A 123 6.05 13.31 -7.62
N GLY A 124 7.15 13.98 -7.24
CA GLY A 124 8.00 13.53 -6.14
C GLY A 124 7.27 13.48 -4.80
N GLN A 125 6.51 14.53 -4.47
CA GLN A 125 5.70 14.60 -3.25
C GLN A 125 4.69 13.45 -3.16
N VAL A 126 4.02 13.11 -4.26
CA VAL A 126 3.07 11.98 -4.31
C VAL A 126 3.79 10.64 -4.04
N LEU A 127 4.92 10.38 -4.69
CA LEU A 127 5.68 9.14 -4.42
C LEU A 127 6.14 9.05 -2.95
N PHE A 128 6.58 10.17 -2.38
CA PHE A 128 6.97 10.24 -0.97
C PHE A 128 5.78 10.05 -0.03
N HIS A 129 4.62 10.61 -0.37
CA HIS A 129 3.37 10.44 0.36
C HIS A 129 2.95 8.96 0.42
N GLU A 130 2.90 8.28 -0.73
CA GLU A 130 2.54 6.86 -0.77
C GLU A 130 3.57 5.98 -0.04
N TYR A 131 4.85 6.36 -0.11
CA TYR A 131 5.88 5.67 0.66
C TYR A 131 5.77 5.93 2.17
N ALA A 132 5.32 7.11 2.59
CA ALA A 132 5.09 7.41 3.98
C ALA A 132 3.91 6.60 4.55
N HIS A 133 2.86 6.33 3.77
CA HIS A 133 1.85 5.34 4.14
C HIS A 133 2.46 3.96 4.37
N ARG A 134 3.35 3.51 3.46
CA ARG A 134 4.06 2.24 3.60
C ARG A 134 4.90 2.19 4.89
N MET A 135 5.64 3.25 5.22
CA MET A 135 6.44 3.33 6.44
C MET A 135 5.56 3.36 7.70
N MET A 136 4.49 4.15 7.70
CA MET A 136 3.54 4.16 8.80
C MET A 136 2.94 2.76 9.00
N ALA A 137 2.51 2.09 7.93
CA ALA A 137 1.96 0.75 7.98
C ALA A 137 2.91 -0.29 8.60
N GLN A 138 4.23 -0.11 8.45
CA GLN A 138 5.24 -1.00 9.07
C GLN A 138 5.50 -0.69 10.54
N TYR A 139 5.56 0.58 10.91
CA TYR A 139 6.12 1.02 12.19
C TYR A 139 5.08 1.60 13.16
N ALA A 140 3.82 1.72 12.73
CA ALA A 140 2.72 2.17 13.58
C ALA A 140 2.60 1.26 14.81
N ARG A 141 2.48 1.90 15.97
CA ARG A 141 2.37 1.20 17.27
C ARG A 141 0.92 1.05 17.74
N MET A 142 -0.01 1.75 17.09
CA MET A 142 -1.43 1.80 17.41
C MET A 142 -2.24 2.33 16.21
N ALA A 143 -3.57 2.33 16.34
CA ALA A 143 -4.45 2.99 15.39
C ALA A 143 -4.23 4.49 15.51
N TYR A 144 -3.90 5.11 14.38
CA TYR A 144 -3.89 6.55 14.29
C TYR A 144 -5.18 7.06 13.67
N PRO A 145 -5.71 8.21 14.13
CA PRO A 145 -6.85 8.85 13.48
C PRO A 145 -6.48 9.25 12.05
N ALA A 146 -7.47 9.26 11.15
CA ALA A 146 -7.26 9.52 9.73
C ALA A 146 -6.46 10.81 9.45
N TRP A 147 -6.71 11.89 10.20
CA TRP A 147 -5.94 13.14 10.03
C TRP A 147 -4.45 12.95 10.27
N TYR A 148 -4.04 12.07 11.19
CA TYR A 148 -2.62 11.84 11.46
C TYR A 148 -2.01 10.89 10.43
N VAL A 149 -2.79 9.91 9.94
CA VAL A 149 -2.35 9.02 8.85
C VAL A 149 -2.00 9.83 7.60
N GLU A 150 -2.95 10.65 7.14
CA GLU A 150 -2.78 11.50 5.96
C GLU A 150 -1.80 12.64 6.25
N GLY A 151 -1.87 13.24 7.43
CA GLY A 151 -0.97 14.33 7.82
C GLY A 151 0.49 13.90 7.94
N PHE A 152 0.76 12.66 8.36
CA PHE A 152 2.10 12.07 8.34
C PHE A 152 2.59 11.84 6.91
N ALA A 153 1.71 11.32 6.05
CA ALA A 153 2.03 11.15 4.64
C ALA A 153 2.32 12.48 3.95
N GLU A 154 1.55 13.53 4.24
CA GLU A 154 1.81 14.89 3.76
C GLU A 154 3.07 15.53 4.36
N TYR A 155 3.39 15.23 5.63
CA TYR A 155 4.58 15.78 6.31
C TYR A 155 5.88 15.26 5.69
N PHE A 156 5.97 13.95 5.44
CA PHE A 156 7.10 13.34 4.74
C PHE A 156 7.01 13.53 3.22
N GLY A 157 5.79 13.63 2.67
CA GLY A 157 5.54 13.96 1.27
C GLY A 157 6.14 15.31 0.89
N ALA A 158 6.09 16.29 1.78
CA ALA A 158 6.69 17.61 1.60
C ALA A 158 8.23 17.64 1.72
N THR A 159 8.92 16.50 1.84
CA THR A 159 10.38 16.47 1.96
C THR A 159 11.03 17.09 0.72
N CYS A 160 11.95 18.04 0.92
CA CYS A 160 12.76 18.59 -0.17
C CYS A 160 14.14 17.93 -0.16
N ILE A 161 14.56 17.41 -1.32
CA ILE A 161 15.86 16.73 -1.47
C ILE A 161 16.74 17.58 -2.39
N SER A 162 17.90 17.97 -1.88
CA SER A 162 18.94 18.66 -2.63
C SER A 162 20.19 17.78 -2.73
N ARG A 163 21.27 18.30 -3.32
CA ARG A 163 22.53 17.57 -3.43
C ARG A 163 23.14 17.24 -2.06
N ASP A 164 23.07 18.19 -1.13
CA ASP A 164 23.85 18.17 0.11
C ASP A 164 22.97 18.08 1.37
N ALA A 165 21.66 18.34 1.24
CA ALA A 165 20.72 18.34 2.36
C ALA A 165 19.36 17.73 2.00
N ILE A 166 18.74 17.11 2.98
CA ILE A 166 17.35 16.65 2.98
C ILE A 166 16.59 17.49 4.02
N GLU A 167 15.50 18.10 3.60
CA GLU A 167 14.64 18.94 4.43
C GLU A 167 13.33 18.22 4.74
N ILE A 168 13.20 17.72 5.97
CA ILE A 168 12.00 17.01 6.44
C ILE A 168 11.06 17.99 7.10
N GLY A 169 9.77 17.89 6.81
CA GLY A 169 8.76 18.81 7.35
C GLY A 169 8.78 20.18 6.67
N ALA A 170 9.28 20.27 5.44
CA ALA A 170 9.23 21.50 4.67
C ALA A 170 7.78 21.97 4.43
N PHE A 171 7.63 23.21 3.99
CA PHE A 171 6.32 23.75 3.65
C PHE A 171 5.69 22.94 2.51
N ASN A 172 4.50 22.39 2.74
CA ASN A 172 3.76 21.67 1.70
C ASN A 172 3.04 22.68 0.79
N PRO A 173 3.37 22.76 -0.52
CA PRO A 173 2.74 23.70 -1.44
C PRO A 173 1.20 23.57 -1.51
N SER A 174 0.68 22.35 -1.35
CA SER A 174 -0.76 22.06 -1.31
C SER A 174 -1.46 22.74 -0.12
N ALA A 175 -0.72 23.05 0.96
CA ALA A 175 -1.24 23.79 2.10
C ALA A 175 -1.60 25.26 1.77
N GLY A 176 -1.20 25.79 0.62
CA GLY A 176 -1.61 27.10 0.13
C GLY A 176 -3.14 27.26 -0.01
N ILE A 177 -3.88 26.15 -0.08
CA ILE A 177 -5.34 26.14 -0.05
C ILE A 177 -5.93 26.78 1.23
N LEU A 178 -5.20 26.70 2.36
CA LEU A 178 -5.62 27.24 3.66
C LEU A 178 -5.71 28.77 3.69
N ALA A 179 -5.06 29.46 2.75
CA ALA A 179 -5.15 30.91 2.58
C ALA A 179 -6.40 31.34 1.79
N ARG A 180 -7.00 30.43 1.01
CA ARG A 180 -8.09 30.73 0.05
C ARG A 180 -9.42 30.12 0.45
N ARG A 181 -9.41 29.10 1.29
CA ARG A 181 -10.60 28.32 1.69
C ARG A 181 -10.78 28.37 3.20
N SER A 182 -12.04 28.24 3.63
CA SER A 182 -12.38 28.14 5.05
C SER A 182 -11.80 26.87 5.63
N TRP A 183 -11.20 26.97 6.82
CA TRP A 183 -10.70 25.82 7.54
C TRP A 183 -11.86 24.97 8.06
N LEU A 184 -11.70 23.65 8.04
CA LEU A 184 -12.57 22.70 8.69
C LEU A 184 -12.68 23.01 10.18
N GLN A 185 -13.90 22.83 10.70
CA GLN A 185 -14.11 22.83 12.14
C GLN A 185 -13.41 21.61 12.77
N PRO A 186 -12.93 21.72 14.02
CA PRO A 186 -12.21 20.65 14.71
C PRO A 186 -12.91 19.28 14.64
N GLU A 187 -14.24 19.24 14.76
CA GLU A 187 -15.03 18.02 14.61
C GLU A 187 -14.83 17.36 13.23
N LYS A 188 -14.92 18.13 12.14
CA LYS A 188 -14.74 17.60 10.78
C LYS A 188 -13.29 17.22 10.47
N LEU A 189 -12.32 17.85 11.12
CA LEU A 189 -10.90 17.50 10.99
C LEU A 189 -10.57 16.21 11.76
N LEU A 190 -11.03 16.09 13.00
CA LEU A 190 -10.70 14.96 13.88
C LEU A 190 -11.58 13.73 13.61
N LYS A 191 -12.79 13.93 13.05
CA LYS A 191 -13.75 12.90 12.68
C LYS A 191 -14.19 13.09 11.21
N PRO A 192 -13.27 12.89 10.25
CA PRO A 192 -13.60 13.10 8.85
C PRO A 192 -14.65 12.08 8.38
N SER A 193 -15.69 12.58 7.70
CA SER A 193 -16.75 11.75 7.11
C SER A 193 -16.52 11.44 5.64
N PHE A 194 -15.53 12.08 4.99
CA PHE A 194 -15.13 11.73 3.64
C PHE A 194 -14.27 10.47 3.73
N GLN A 195 -14.86 9.35 3.37
CA GLN A 195 -14.09 8.17 3.03
C GLN A 195 -13.99 8.15 1.50
N SER A 196 -12.84 7.77 0.96
CA SER A 196 -12.69 7.42 -0.46
C SER A 196 -13.44 6.11 -0.76
N THR A 197 -14.74 6.06 -0.49
CA THR A 197 -15.63 4.89 -0.65
C THR A 197 -16.01 4.62 -2.11
N GLY A 198 -15.52 5.42 -3.06
CA GLY A 198 -16.03 5.43 -4.43
C GLY A 198 -17.48 5.93 -4.56
N ASP A 199 -18.14 6.27 -3.45
CA ASP A 199 -19.49 6.82 -3.49
C ASP A 199 -19.46 8.27 -3.99
N LYS A 200 -19.99 8.45 -5.20
CA LYS A 200 -20.07 9.76 -5.88
C LYS A 200 -20.96 10.77 -5.14
N ASN A 201 -21.75 10.32 -4.16
CA ASN A 201 -22.61 11.17 -3.35
C ASN A 201 -21.88 11.77 -2.13
N VAL A 202 -20.64 11.35 -1.85
CA VAL A 202 -19.81 11.96 -0.80
C VAL A 202 -19.20 13.27 -1.32
N ASP A 203 -19.45 14.36 -0.59
CA ASP A 203 -18.87 15.67 -0.86
C ASP A 203 -17.39 15.72 -0.47
N ASP A 204 -16.52 15.50 -1.46
CA ASP A 204 -15.06 15.56 -1.30
C ASP A 204 -14.49 16.98 -1.49
N SER A 205 -15.34 18.02 -1.59
CA SER A 205 -14.88 19.40 -1.84
C SER A 205 -13.93 19.94 -0.77
N ASN A 206 -13.93 19.31 0.43
CA ASN A 206 -13.06 19.67 1.54
C ASN A 206 -11.82 18.79 1.66
N LEU A 207 -11.61 17.78 0.80
CA LEU A 207 -10.49 16.83 0.92
C LEU A 207 -9.13 17.54 0.89
N GLY A 208 -8.93 18.48 -0.03
CA GLY A 208 -7.69 19.27 -0.06
C GLY A 208 -7.47 20.14 1.18
N VAL A 209 -8.54 20.68 1.78
CA VAL A 209 -8.45 21.44 3.04
C VAL A 209 -8.13 20.52 4.20
N PHE A 210 -8.70 19.31 4.21
CA PHE A 210 -8.40 18.29 5.20
C PHE A 210 -6.92 17.87 5.14
N TYR A 211 -6.39 17.54 3.98
CA TYR A 211 -4.97 17.18 3.84
C TYR A 211 -4.05 18.31 4.30
N ALA A 212 -4.35 19.54 3.90
CA ALA A 212 -3.57 20.70 4.34
C ALA A 212 -3.62 20.93 5.86
N GLN A 213 -4.79 20.81 6.51
CA GLN A 213 -4.87 20.92 7.98
C GLN A 213 -4.26 19.72 8.70
N SER A 214 -4.34 18.53 8.11
CA SER A 214 -3.74 17.29 8.61
C SER A 214 -2.22 17.37 8.61
N TRP A 215 -1.63 17.88 7.52
CA TRP A 215 -0.22 18.23 7.43
C TRP A 215 0.17 19.20 8.55
N LEU A 216 -0.56 20.31 8.69
CA LEU A 216 -0.22 21.35 9.66
C LEU A 216 -0.35 20.85 11.10
N LEU A 217 -1.38 20.06 11.42
CA LEU A 217 -1.54 19.46 12.73
C LEU A 217 -0.45 18.43 13.01
N THR A 218 -0.06 17.62 12.02
CA THR A 218 1.07 16.70 12.16
C THR A 218 2.38 17.45 12.40
N HIS A 219 2.64 18.52 11.64
CA HIS A 219 3.79 19.38 11.87
C HIS A 219 3.74 20.01 13.28
N TYR A 220 2.57 20.48 13.74
CA TYR A 220 2.40 20.98 15.10
C TYR A 220 2.80 19.93 16.13
N VAL A 221 2.33 18.69 15.99
CA VAL A 221 2.64 17.58 16.88
C VAL A 221 4.13 17.27 16.90
N LEU A 222 4.73 17.07 15.73
CA LEU A 222 6.13 16.64 15.61
C LEU A 222 7.15 17.73 15.94
N SER A 223 6.73 19.00 15.94
CA SER A 223 7.65 20.13 16.19
C SER A 223 8.25 20.23 17.60
N LYS A 224 7.68 19.52 18.60
CA LYS A 224 8.15 19.54 19.99
C LYS A 224 7.91 18.19 20.67
N THR A 225 8.89 17.70 21.43
CA THR A 225 8.80 16.44 22.19
C THR A 225 7.59 16.39 23.12
N GLU A 226 7.32 17.48 23.85
CA GLU A 226 6.15 17.57 24.75
C GLU A 226 4.81 17.39 23.99
N ARG A 227 4.71 17.91 22.76
CA ARG A 227 3.50 17.75 21.93
C ARG A 227 3.36 16.31 21.46
N VAL A 228 4.46 15.66 21.08
CA VAL A 228 4.48 14.23 20.74
C VAL A 228 3.95 13.38 21.91
N GLU A 229 4.42 13.64 23.14
CA GLU A 229 3.97 12.90 24.33
C GLU A 229 2.47 13.06 24.59
N ARG A 230 1.97 14.30 24.55
CA ARG A 230 0.53 14.61 24.72
C ARG A 230 -0.34 13.99 23.62
N PHE A 231 0.11 14.06 22.37
CA PHE A 231 -0.64 13.45 21.26
C PHE A 231 -0.54 11.92 21.25
N ASN A 232 0.53 11.31 21.79
CA ASN A 232 0.56 9.87 22.02
C ASN A 232 -0.50 9.41 23.03
N GLU A 233 -0.80 10.21 24.06
CA GLU A 233 -1.97 9.95 24.94
C GLU A 233 -3.28 10.06 24.16
N TYR A 234 -3.43 11.10 23.32
CA TYR A 234 -4.60 11.28 22.46
C TYR A 234 -4.81 10.08 21.52
N PHE A 235 -3.77 9.64 20.83
CA PHE A 235 -3.82 8.48 19.94
C PHE A 235 -4.19 7.20 20.69
N ARG A 236 -3.66 6.97 21.90
CA ARG A 236 -4.02 5.81 22.72
C ARG A 236 -5.50 5.81 23.10
N ARG A 237 -6.06 6.97 23.47
CA ARG A 237 -7.48 7.12 23.80
C ARG A 237 -8.38 6.82 22.61
N VAL A 238 -8.06 7.40 21.45
CA VAL A 238 -8.81 7.18 20.21
C VAL A 238 -8.69 5.72 19.75
N ALA A 239 -7.50 5.12 19.83
CA ALA A 239 -7.30 3.71 19.52
C ALA A 239 -8.11 2.78 20.44
N ALA A 240 -8.27 3.16 21.71
CA ALA A 240 -9.12 2.47 22.68
C ALA A 240 -10.63 2.67 22.47
N GLY A 241 -11.04 3.47 21.47
CA GLY A 241 -12.45 3.67 21.11
C GLY A 241 -13.09 4.92 21.71
N GLU A 242 -12.34 5.79 22.40
CA GLU A 242 -12.86 7.09 22.83
C GLU A 242 -13.15 8.00 21.62
N ASP A 243 -14.20 8.83 21.72
CA ASP A 243 -14.52 9.79 20.67
C ASP A 243 -13.35 10.78 20.43
N ALA A 244 -12.93 10.91 19.16
CA ALA A 244 -11.76 11.69 18.79
C ALA A 244 -11.85 13.19 19.08
N LEU A 245 -13.05 13.76 19.20
CA LEU A 245 -13.21 15.15 19.60
C LEU A 245 -13.15 15.30 21.13
N ALA A 246 -13.85 14.41 21.84
CA ALA A 246 -13.89 14.41 23.31
C ALA A 246 -12.51 14.09 23.94
N ALA A 247 -11.72 13.23 23.31
CA ALA A 247 -10.40 12.83 23.80
C ALA A 247 -9.33 13.93 23.68
N LEU A 248 -9.54 14.98 22.87
CA LEU A 248 -8.50 15.97 22.55
C LEU A 248 -8.04 16.76 23.77
N GLU A 249 -8.97 17.39 24.49
CA GLU A 249 -8.64 18.28 25.60
C GLU A 249 -8.04 17.53 26.80
N PRO A 250 -8.61 16.40 27.27
CA PRO A 250 -8.02 15.64 28.36
C PRO A 250 -6.60 15.14 28.08
N ALA A 251 -6.27 14.85 26.81
CA ALA A 251 -4.95 14.36 26.42
C ALA A 251 -3.94 15.48 26.16
N THR A 252 -4.37 16.58 25.55
CA THR A 252 -3.46 17.60 24.99
C THR A 252 -3.49 18.93 25.74
N GLY A 253 -4.55 19.19 26.50
CA GLY A 253 -4.87 20.49 27.08
C GLY A 253 -5.37 21.51 26.07
N ILE A 254 -5.69 21.11 24.84
CA ILE A 254 -6.24 21.98 23.80
C ILE A 254 -7.75 21.82 23.77
N GLU A 255 -8.49 22.85 24.18
CA GLU A 255 -9.94 22.91 23.95
C GLU A 255 -10.23 22.75 22.45
N PRO A 256 -11.19 21.91 22.02
CA PRO A 256 -11.43 21.66 20.61
C PRO A 256 -11.63 22.95 19.78
N ASN A 257 -12.41 23.90 20.28
CA ASN A 257 -12.66 25.20 19.62
C ASN A 257 -11.39 26.07 19.47
N ARG A 258 -10.32 25.81 20.24
CA ARG A 258 -9.02 26.52 20.15
C ARG A 258 -8.06 25.88 19.16
N LEU A 259 -8.27 24.63 18.76
CA LEU A 259 -7.37 23.90 17.86
C LEU A 259 -6.98 24.70 16.62
N ASN A 260 -7.96 25.25 15.90
CA ASN A 260 -7.70 26.03 14.69
C ASN A 260 -6.95 27.35 14.97
N SER A 261 -7.06 27.92 16.17
CA SER A 261 -6.30 29.12 16.54
C SER A 261 -4.84 28.75 16.86
N GLU A 262 -4.62 27.62 17.53
CA GLU A 262 -3.28 27.06 17.80
C GLU A 262 -2.55 26.74 16.49
N LEU A 263 -3.23 26.08 15.55
CA LEU A 263 -2.65 25.73 14.26
C LEU A 263 -2.33 26.96 13.41
N ARG A 264 -3.17 28.00 13.42
CA ARG A 264 -2.84 29.27 12.72
C ARG A 264 -1.58 29.91 13.29
N ARG A 265 -1.44 29.96 14.61
CA ARG A 265 -0.21 30.48 15.24
C ARG A 265 1.01 29.64 14.90
N HIS A 266 0.83 28.32 14.78
CA HIS A 266 1.91 27.41 14.40
C HIS A 266 2.31 27.54 12.93
N LEU A 267 1.37 27.86 12.03
CA LEU A 267 1.65 28.05 10.60
C LEU A 267 2.74 29.10 10.36
N ASP A 268 2.76 30.17 11.17
CA ASP A 268 3.79 31.22 11.12
C ASP A 268 5.18 30.75 11.61
N ASN A 269 5.28 29.55 12.20
CA ASN A 269 6.47 28.99 12.84
C ASN A 269 6.83 27.60 12.29
N VAL A 270 6.31 27.24 11.12
CA VAL A 270 6.69 26.02 10.40
C VAL A 270 8.19 26.06 10.09
N TYR A 271 8.87 24.93 10.27
CA TYR A 271 10.30 24.80 10.03
C TYR A 271 10.61 23.41 9.50
N ALA A 272 11.61 23.32 8.63
CA ALA A 272 12.13 22.04 8.18
C ALA A 272 13.32 21.61 9.04
N ALA A 273 13.37 20.33 9.40
CA ALA A 273 14.60 19.73 9.92
C ALA A 273 15.54 19.44 8.75
N GLN A 274 16.78 19.91 8.85
CA GLN A 274 17.82 19.64 7.87
C GLN A 274 18.71 18.48 8.34
N ILE A 275 18.85 17.47 7.48
CA ILE A 275 19.85 16.41 7.66
C ILE A 275 20.77 16.34 6.44
N PRO A 276 22.05 15.96 6.60
CA PRO A 276 22.97 15.80 5.48
C PRO A 276 22.45 14.77 4.48
N ALA A 277 22.49 15.11 3.19
CA ALA A 277 22.20 14.13 2.15
C ALA A 277 23.39 13.16 2.02
N GLY A 278 23.10 11.85 2.11
CA GLY A 278 24.07 10.82 1.79
C GLY A 278 24.42 10.80 0.30
N ALA A 279 25.43 9.99 -0.04
CA ALA A 279 25.74 9.68 -1.43
C ALA A 279 24.49 9.11 -2.14
N PRO A 280 24.24 9.45 -3.41
CA PRO A 280 23.14 8.85 -4.16
C PRO A 280 23.27 7.32 -4.19
N ALA A 281 22.15 6.63 -4.02
CA ALA A 281 22.10 5.18 -4.13
C ALA A 281 22.41 4.70 -5.56
N ALA A 282 22.94 3.48 -5.67
CA ALA A 282 23.11 2.84 -6.97
C ALA A 282 21.73 2.45 -7.55
N VAL A 283 21.46 2.87 -8.79
CA VAL A 283 20.21 2.59 -9.49
C VAL A 283 20.50 1.88 -10.80
N ARG A 284 19.82 0.76 -11.05
CA ARG A 284 19.80 0.09 -12.35
C ARG A 284 18.53 0.47 -13.09
N VAL A 285 18.66 1.06 -14.28
CA VAL A 285 17.52 1.39 -15.14
C VAL A 285 17.53 0.54 -16.41
N THR A 286 16.48 -0.24 -16.61
CA THR A 286 16.27 -1.10 -17.79
C THR A 286 15.09 -0.55 -18.60
N GLU A 287 15.24 -0.42 -19.91
CA GLU A 287 14.11 -0.08 -20.78
C GLU A 287 13.32 -1.35 -21.12
N LEU A 288 12.00 -1.28 -21.02
CA LEU A 288 11.10 -2.40 -21.29
C LEU A 288 10.29 -2.15 -22.56
N PRO A 289 10.11 -3.18 -23.42
CA PRO A 289 9.09 -3.13 -24.45
C PRO A 289 7.70 -2.87 -23.83
N VAL A 290 6.88 -2.06 -24.50
CA VAL A 290 5.56 -1.65 -24.00
C VAL A 290 4.70 -2.84 -23.56
N GLU A 291 4.66 -3.91 -24.37
CA GLU A 291 3.86 -5.10 -24.04
C GLU A 291 4.35 -5.82 -22.77
N GLN A 292 5.66 -5.81 -22.52
CA GLN A 292 6.24 -6.40 -21.32
C GLN A 292 5.92 -5.54 -20.10
N ALA A 293 6.08 -4.22 -20.19
CA ALA A 293 5.80 -3.30 -19.09
C ALA A 293 4.30 -3.28 -18.71
N GLU A 294 3.41 -3.29 -19.70
CA GLU A 294 1.98 -3.37 -19.44
C GLU A 294 1.58 -4.72 -18.81
N ALA A 295 2.24 -5.83 -19.15
CA ALA A 295 2.01 -7.11 -18.49
C ALA A 295 2.51 -7.11 -17.04
N GLU A 296 3.64 -6.46 -16.75
CA GLU A 296 4.10 -6.22 -15.37
C GLU A 296 3.08 -5.41 -14.57
N PHE A 297 2.59 -4.31 -15.15
CA PHE A 297 1.56 -3.47 -14.56
C PHE A 297 0.26 -4.25 -14.30
N ASP A 298 -0.19 -5.05 -15.27
CA ASP A 298 -1.36 -5.92 -15.12
C ASP A 298 -1.15 -6.95 -13.99
N GLY A 299 0.06 -7.52 -13.85
CA GLY A 299 0.42 -8.38 -12.72
C GLY A 299 0.35 -7.66 -11.38
N MET A 300 0.75 -6.39 -11.32
CA MET A 300 0.59 -5.55 -10.13
C MET A 300 -0.88 -5.26 -9.82
N ILE A 301 -1.74 -5.07 -10.83
CA ILE A 301 -3.19 -4.97 -10.60
C ILE A 301 -3.72 -6.27 -9.98
N ILE A 302 -3.32 -7.46 -10.48
CA ILE A 302 -3.75 -8.73 -9.88
C ILE A 302 -3.35 -8.81 -8.38
N ALA A 303 -2.19 -8.27 -8.01
CA ALA A 303 -1.73 -8.22 -6.63
C ALA A 303 -2.59 -7.35 -5.69
N THR A 304 -3.37 -6.39 -6.21
CA THR A 304 -4.32 -5.62 -5.37
C THR A 304 -5.58 -6.41 -5.02
N HIS A 305 -5.74 -7.63 -5.52
CA HIS A 305 -6.96 -8.45 -5.37
C HIS A 305 -8.21 -7.67 -5.81
N PRO A 306 -8.26 -7.15 -7.06
CA PRO A 306 -9.42 -6.44 -7.56
C PRO A 306 -10.68 -7.29 -7.51
N GLU A 307 -11.85 -6.63 -7.60
CA GLU A 307 -13.13 -7.32 -7.73
C GLU A 307 -13.11 -8.35 -8.86
N ALA A 308 -13.81 -9.47 -8.68
CA ALA A 308 -13.73 -10.63 -9.55
C ALA A 308 -13.97 -10.31 -11.04
N ALA A 309 -14.91 -9.41 -11.36
CA ALA A 309 -15.17 -9.00 -12.74
C ALA A 309 -13.98 -8.26 -13.36
N HIS A 310 -13.36 -7.34 -12.61
CA HIS A 310 -12.18 -6.60 -13.05
C HIS A 310 -10.95 -7.50 -13.15
N GLY A 311 -10.71 -8.35 -12.15
CA GLY A 311 -9.61 -9.33 -12.19
C GLY A 311 -9.68 -10.27 -13.39
N LYS A 312 -10.88 -10.76 -13.74
CA LYS A 312 -11.10 -11.56 -14.97
C LYS A 312 -10.82 -10.76 -16.24
N ALA A 313 -11.18 -9.48 -16.28
CA ALA A 313 -10.87 -8.62 -17.42
C ALA A 313 -9.35 -8.39 -17.57
N VAL A 314 -8.63 -8.24 -16.46
CA VAL A 314 -7.16 -8.17 -16.46
C VAL A 314 -6.53 -9.50 -16.92
N LEU A 315 -7.05 -10.64 -16.46
CA LEU A 315 -6.62 -11.96 -16.94
C LEU A 315 -6.77 -12.09 -18.47
N THR A 316 -7.92 -11.75 -19.03
CA THR A 316 -8.14 -11.79 -20.49
C THR A 316 -7.11 -10.93 -21.24
N ARG A 317 -6.84 -9.71 -20.74
CA ARG A 317 -5.83 -8.83 -21.33
C ARG A 317 -4.42 -9.43 -21.27
N LEU A 318 -4.04 -10.06 -20.16
CA LEU A 318 -2.76 -10.77 -20.03
C LEU A 318 -2.65 -11.95 -20.99
N GLN A 319 -3.72 -12.73 -21.18
CA GLN A 319 -3.76 -13.83 -22.15
C GLN A 319 -3.50 -13.32 -23.57
N GLU A 320 -4.15 -12.22 -23.97
CA GLU A 320 -3.96 -11.59 -25.27
C GLU A 320 -2.53 -11.06 -25.46
N ARG A 321 -1.98 -10.37 -24.45
CA ARG A 321 -0.61 -9.82 -24.48
C ARG A 321 0.43 -10.93 -24.60
N VAL A 322 0.35 -11.98 -23.78
CA VAL A 322 1.28 -13.12 -23.83
C VAL A 322 1.17 -13.84 -25.17
N LYS A 323 -0.05 -14.05 -25.69
CA LYS A 323 -0.25 -14.64 -27.03
C LYS A 323 0.41 -13.80 -28.12
N LYS A 324 0.23 -12.48 -28.11
CA LYS A 324 0.85 -11.54 -29.06
C LYS A 324 2.38 -11.54 -28.95
N ALA A 325 2.91 -11.71 -27.75
CA ALA A 325 4.35 -11.81 -27.49
C ALA A 325 4.96 -13.19 -27.82
N GLY A 326 4.21 -14.10 -28.43
CA GLY A 326 4.71 -15.40 -28.89
C GLY A 326 4.39 -16.59 -27.98
N GLY A 327 3.45 -16.42 -27.04
CA GLY A 327 2.97 -17.49 -26.17
C GLY A 327 4.07 -18.04 -25.27
N GLU A 328 4.45 -19.30 -25.49
CA GLU A 328 5.55 -19.96 -24.75
C GLU A 328 6.91 -19.26 -24.92
N ARG A 329 7.09 -18.49 -26.01
CA ARG A 329 8.30 -17.70 -26.28
C ARG A 329 8.25 -16.27 -25.75
N ALA A 330 7.14 -15.87 -25.14
CA ALA A 330 7.04 -14.55 -24.52
C ALA A 330 8.04 -14.44 -23.35
N PRO A 331 8.51 -13.22 -23.02
CA PRO A 331 9.36 -12.98 -21.87
C PRO A 331 8.82 -13.65 -20.59
N ASP A 332 9.72 -14.23 -19.80
CA ASP A 332 9.39 -14.96 -18.57
C ASP A 332 8.45 -14.18 -17.65
N SER A 333 8.69 -12.87 -17.47
CA SER A 333 7.89 -12.05 -16.57
C SER A 333 6.45 -11.83 -17.06
N MET A 334 6.21 -11.78 -18.37
CA MET A 334 4.83 -11.75 -18.91
C MET A 334 4.11 -13.07 -18.65
N ARG A 335 4.81 -14.20 -18.78
CA ARG A 335 4.26 -15.52 -18.50
C ARG A 335 4.00 -15.72 -17.00
N TRP A 336 4.84 -15.18 -16.12
CA TRP A 336 4.61 -15.17 -14.67
C TRP A 336 3.40 -14.31 -14.29
N ALA A 337 3.25 -13.10 -14.86
CA ALA A 337 2.07 -12.27 -14.66
C ALA A 337 0.78 -12.99 -15.09
N LEU A 338 0.80 -13.68 -16.24
CA LEU A 338 -0.33 -14.49 -16.68
C LEU A 338 -0.60 -15.68 -15.74
N ALA A 339 0.43 -16.43 -15.34
CA ALA A 339 0.26 -17.53 -14.38
C ALA A 339 -0.35 -17.02 -13.08
N TYR A 340 0.10 -15.86 -12.59
CA TYR A 340 -0.44 -15.26 -11.38
C TYR A 340 -1.93 -14.89 -11.53
N ALA A 341 -2.30 -14.30 -12.67
CA ALA A 341 -3.71 -14.02 -12.99
C ALA A 341 -4.56 -15.28 -13.05
N GLU A 342 -4.06 -16.37 -13.64
CA GLU A 342 -4.74 -17.67 -13.69
C GLU A 342 -4.92 -18.26 -12.29
N ILE A 343 -3.93 -18.14 -11.39
CA ILE A 343 -4.05 -18.59 -9.99
C ILE A 343 -5.19 -17.88 -9.25
N ARG A 344 -5.38 -16.57 -9.50
CA ARG A 344 -6.31 -15.72 -8.73
C ARG A 344 -7.70 -15.65 -9.35
N TYR A 345 -7.81 -15.62 -10.67
CA TYR A 345 -9.05 -15.34 -11.39
C TYR A 345 -9.37 -16.33 -12.52
N GLY A 346 -8.49 -17.31 -12.75
CA GLY A 346 -8.64 -18.35 -13.76
C GLY A 346 -8.56 -19.76 -13.16
N GLU A 347 -7.85 -20.65 -13.85
CA GLU A 347 -7.77 -22.07 -13.48
C GLU A 347 -6.37 -22.46 -12.99
N ALA A 348 -6.30 -23.19 -11.88
CA ALA A 348 -5.03 -23.64 -11.29
C ALA A 348 -4.22 -24.52 -12.25
N ASP A 349 -4.87 -25.41 -12.99
CA ASP A 349 -4.23 -26.26 -14.01
C ASP A 349 -3.54 -25.43 -15.12
N LYS A 350 -4.16 -24.33 -15.56
CA LYS A 350 -3.56 -23.45 -16.57
C LYS A 350 -2.33 -22.74 -16.02
N ALA A 351 -2.39 -22.27 -14.78
CA ALA A 351 -1.22 -21.70 -14.13
C ALA A 351 -0.07 -22.70 -14.03
N LEU A 352 -0.35 -23.94 -13.63
CA LEU A 352 0.66 -25.02 -13.56
C LEU A 352 1.23 -25.35 -14.94
N GLN A 353 0.41 -25.38 -16.00
CA GLN A 353 0.89 -25.56 -17.38
C GLN A 353 1.83 -24.44 -17.81
N ILE A 354 1.47 -23.19 -17.54
CA ILE A 354 2.33 -22.03 -17.85
C ILE A 354 3.66 -22.14 -17.10
N LEU A 355 3.64 -22.58 -15.84
CA LEU A 355 4.79 -22.66 -14.95
C LEU A 355 5.66 -23.92 -15.13
N ALA A 356 5.16 -24.93 -15.86
CA ALA A 356 5.82 -26.23 -16.02
C ALA A 356 7.29 -26.15 -16.48
N PRO A 357 7.69 -25.23 -17.40
CA PRO A 357 9.08 -25.12 -17.82
C PRO A 357 10.05 -24.74 -16.69
N TRP A 358 9.61 -23.97 -15.70
CA TRP A 358 10.45 -23.65 -14.53
C TRP A 358 10.43 -24.74 -13.48
N ALA A 359 9.34 -25.51 -13.34
CA ALA A 359 9.29 -26.64 -12.41
C ALA A 359 10.34 -27.73 -12.73
N GLN A 360 10.77 -27.82 -13.99
CA GLN A 360 11.80 -28.76 -14.45
C GLN A 360 13.23 -28.24 -14.30
N GLN A 361 13.42 -26.96 -13.93
CA GLN A 361 14.74 -26.38 -13.75
C GLN A 361 15.34 -26.83 -12.42
N ALA A 362 16.67 -27.05 -12.40
CA ALA A 362 17.38 -27.40 -11.18
C ALA A 362 17.37 -26.26 -10.14
N ALA A 363 17.33 -25.01 -10.58
CA ALA A 363 17.27 -23.82 -9.74
C ALA A 363 16.31 -22.78 -10.35
N PRO A 364 14.99 -22.93 -10.18
CA PRO A 364 14.02 -21.98 -10.70
C PRO A 364 14.19 -20.61 -10.03
N PRO A 365 13.91 -19.50 -10.74
CA PRO A 365 13.96 -18.15 -10.15
C PRO A 365 12.90 -18.00 -9.04
N PHE A 366 13.12 -17.04 -8.15
CA PHE A 366 12.27 -16.79 -6.97
C PHE A 366 10.80 -16.72 -7.34
N GLU A 367 10.49 -15.92 -8.36
CA GLU A 367 9.13 -15.67 -8.81
C GLU A 367 8.44 -16.94 -9.32
N ALA A 368 9.16 -17.78 -10.06
CA ALA A 368 8.62 -19.08 -10.51
C ALA A 368 8.34 -20.02 -9.33
N ASN A 369 9.26 -20.13 -8.35
CA ASN A 369 9.05 -20.96 -7.16
C ASN A 369 7.86 -20.46 -6.32
N ARG A 370 7.75 -19.13 -6.16
CA ARG A 370 6.64 -18.49 -5.44
C ARG A 370 5.30 -18.83 -6.10
N LEU A 371 5.19 -18.59 -7.40
CA LEU A 371 3.95 -18.85 -8.16
C LEU A 371 3.64 -20.34 -8.29
N LEU A 372 4.63 -21.24 -8.43
CA LEU A 372 4.42 -22.69 -8.37
C LEU A 372 3.82 -23.11 -7.04
N GLY A 373 4.36 -22.56 -5.94
CA GLY A 373 3.81 -22.75 -4.60
C GLY A 373 2.33 -22.39 -4.52
N TRP A 374 1.97 -21.22 -5.03
CA TRP A 374 0.61 -20.70 -5.01
C TRP A 374 -0.33 -21.47 -5.94
N ALA A 375 0.13 -21.87 -7.12
CA ALA A 375 -0.62 -22.67 -8.07
C ALA A 375 -0.94 -24.05 -7.50
N TRP A 376 0.03 -24.72 -6.87
CA TRP A 376 -0.19 -25.98 -6.18
C TRP A 376 -1.12 -25.86 -4.98
N GLN A 377 -1.09 -24.75 -4.23
CA GLN A 377 -2.10 -24.48 -3.20
C GLN A 377 -3.51 -24.30 -3.79
N ALA A 378 -3.62 -23.60 -4.91
CA ALA A 378 -4.89 -23.44 -5.62
C ALA A 378 -5.42 -24.80 -6.12
N GLN A 379 -4.55 -25.66 -6.64
CA GLN A 379 -4.88 -27.03 -7.03
C GLN A 379 -5.36 -27.86 -5.83
N ALA A 380 -4.63 -27.80 -4.72
CA ALA A 380 -4.97 -28.51 -3.49
C ALA A 380 -6.31 -28.07 -2.88
N ALA A 381 -6.76 -26.84 -3.14
CA ALA A 381 -8.06 -26.34 -2.70
C ALA A 381 -9.23 -26.96 -3.49
N GLN A 382 -8.97 -27.47 -4.70
CA GLN A 382 -9.96 -28.10 -5.58
C GLN A 382 -9.88 -29.64 -5.57
N ALA A 383 -8.75 -30.19 -5.14
CA ALA A 383 -8.51 -31.63 -5.06
C ALA A 383 -8.98 -32.26 -3.73
N THR A 384 -9.06 -33.59 -3.70
CA THR A 384 -9.34 -34.36 -2.47
C THR A 384 -8.37 -35.54 -2.33
N GLY A 385 -8.34 -36.20 -1.17
CA GLY A 385 -7.57 -37.42 -0.95
C GLY A 385 -6.07 -37.30 -1.22
N VAL A 386 -5.54 -38.26 -2.00
CA VAL A 386 -4.11 -38.36 -2.36
C VAL A 386 -3.68 -37.16 -3.20
N ASP A 387 -4.44 -36.80 -4.22
CA ASP A 387 -4.14 -35.68 -5.12
C ASP A 387 -3.98 -34.35 -4.35
N ARG A 388 -4.86 -34.11 -3.37
CA ARG A 388 -4.75 -32.95 -2.47
C ARG A 388 -3.46 -32.99 -1.66
N SER A 389 -3.10 -34.16 -1.15
CA SER A 389 -1.91 -34.33 -0.32
C SER A 389 -0.62 -34.13 -1.13
N GLU A 390 -0.58 -34.66 -2.35
CA GLU A 390 0.52 -34.47 -3.29
C GLU A 390 0.67 -33.00 -3.69
N ALA A 391 -0.43 -32.33 -4.04
CA ALA A 391 -0.42 -30.90 -4.36
C ALA A 391 0.10 -30.05 -3.19
N LEU A 392 -0.27 -30.36 -1.95
CA LEU A 392 0.24 -29.66 -0.77
C LEU A 392 1.75 -29.89 -0.55
N GLU A 393 2.27 -31.09 -0.84
CA GLU A 393 3.71 -31.34 -0.77
C GLU A 393 4.48 -30.58 -1.85
N GLN A 394 3.95 -30.50 -3.08
CA GLN A 394 4.52 -29.70 -4.16
C GLN A 394 4.51 -28.20 -3.82
N ALA A 395 3.41 -27.72 -3.24
CA ALA A 395 3.30 -26.35 -2.74
C ALA A 395 4.37 -26.06 -1.68
N ARG A 396 4.51 -26.95 -0.69
CA ARG A 396 5.50 -26.82 0.38
C ARG A 396 6.92 -26.78 -0.16
N ALA A 397 7.27 -27.68 -1.08
CA ALA A 397 8.60 -27.74 -1.68
C ALA A 397 8.94 -26.45 -2.44
N SER A 398 8.00 -25.95 -3.26
CA SER A 398 8.17 -24.73 -4.05
C SER A 398 8.29 -23.49 -3.17
N LEU A 399 7.43 -23.34 -2.16
CA LEU A 399 7.48 -22.22 -1.20
C LEU A 399 8.74 -22.25 -0.33
N MET A 400 9.22 -23.43 0.04
CA MET A 400 10.50 -23.58 0.75
C MET A 400 11.68 -23.16 -0.13
N ALA A 401 11.64 -23.48 -1.43
CA ALA A 401 12.65 -23.01 -2.39
C ALA A 401 12.62 -21.48 -2.54
N ALA A 402 11.44 -20.87 -2.66
CA ALA A 402 11.28 -19.42 -2.67
C ALA A 402 11.80 -18.76 -1.38
N TYR A 403 11.44 -19.31 -0.21
CA TYR A 403 11.92 -18.83 1.10
C TYR A 403 13.45 -18.86 1.22
N LYS A 404 14.11 -19.90 0.70
CA LYS A 404 15.59 -19.98 0.71
C LYS A 404 16.24 -18.88 -0.12
N GLN A 405 15.57 -18.39 -1.16
CA GLN A 405 16.07 -17.31 -2.01
C GLN A 405 15.77 -15.92 -1.42
N ARG A 406 14.60 -15.75 -0.79
CA ARG A 406 14.21 -14.50 -0.10
C ARG A 406 13.53 -14.82 1.23
N ARG A 407 14.32 -14.76 2.32
CA ARG A 407 13.88 -15.17 3.66
C ARG A 407 12.83 -14.27 4.30
N ASN A 408 12.82 -13.00 3.92
CA ASN A 408 11.97 -11.96 4.51
C ASN A 408 10.85 -11.53 3.54
N ASP A 409 10.45 -12.40 2.62
CA ASP A 409 9.27 -12.18 1.78
C ASP A 409 8.01 -12.61 2.55
N ALA A 410 7.28 -11.64 3.08
CA ALA A 410 6.11 -11.89 3.92
C ALA A 410 5.00 -12.69 3.20
N PRO A 411 4.66 -12.45 1.92
CA PRO A 411 3.70 -13.27 1.20
C PRO A 411 4.11 -14.73 1.10
N THR A 412 5.39 -15.02 0.80
CA THR A 412 5.92 -16.39 0.76
C THR A 412 5.85 -17.05 2.13
N LEU A 413 6.24 -16.34 3.19
CA LEU A 413 6.18 -16.84 4.57
C LEU A 413 4.74 -17.14 5.00
N TYR A 414 3.80 -16.25 4.71
CA TYR A 414 2.37 -16.44 5.01
C TYR A 414 1.83 -17.69 4.31
N GLN A 415 2.09 -17.83 3.01
CA GLN A 415 1.62 -18.98 2.24
C GLN A 415 2.30 -20.29 2.68
N LEU A 416 3.59 -20.25 2.99
CA LEU A 416 4.32 -21.40 3.55
C LEU A 416 3.72 -21.82 4.89
N ALA A 417 3.41 -20.87 5.77
CA ALA A 417 2.78 -21.14 7.05
C ALA A 417 1.41 -21.81 6.88
N ARG A 418 0.58 -21.35 5.92
CA ARG A 418 -0.70 -21.99 5.59
C ARG A 418 -0.55 -23.44 5.14
N VAL A 419 0.43 -23.73 4.28
CA VAL A 419 0.70 -25.11 3.82
C VAL A 419 1.18 -26.00 4.97
N LEU A 420 2.12 -25.51 5.77
CA LEU A 420 2.63 -26.25 6.93
C LEU A 420 1.52 -26.52 7.97
N GLY A 421 0.59 -25.58 8.13
CA GLY A 421 -0.53 -25.67 9.07
C GLY A 421 -1.55 -26.76 8.74
N VAL A 422 -1.58 -27.30 7.51
CA VAL A 422 -2.51 -28.38 7.14
C VAL A 422 -2.25 -29.65 7.95
N LYS A 423 -1.00 -29.91 8.36
CA LYS A 423 -0.62 -31.04 9.22
C LYS A 423 -0.82 -30.76 10.71
N GLY A 424 -1.40 -29.61 11.06
CA GLY A 424 -1.54 -29.12 12.42
C GLY A 424 -0.44 -28.13 12.83
N LEU A 425 -0.44 -27.76 14.10
CA LEU A 425 0.53 -26.82 14.66
C LEU A 425 1.94 -27.43 14.67
N SER A 426 2.91 -26.65 14.20
CA SER A 426 4.33 -26.99 14.29
C SER A 426 5.17 -25.72 14.54
N PRO A 427 6.36 -25.84 15.15
CA PRO A 427 7.24 -24.68 15.35
C PRO A 427 7.56 -23.95 14.04
N SER A 428 7.79 -24.68 12.94
CA SER A 428 8.07 -24.10 11.63
C SER A 428 6.89 -23.29 11.07
N MET A 429 5.65 -23.79 11.26
CA MET A 429 4.46 -23.05 10.85
C MET A 429 4.29 -21.76 11.66
N ILE A 430 4.40 -21.85 12.99
CA ILE A 430 4.25 -20.70 13.89
C ILE A 430 5.31 -19.65 13.57
N ASN A 431 6.57 -20.05 13.39
CA ASN A 431 7.66 -19.13 13.06
C ASN A 431 7.44 -18.43 11.70
N ALA A 432 6.92 -19.15 10.69
CA ALA A 432 6.61 -18.54 9.41
C ALA A 432 5.43 -17.55 9.49
N ALA A 433 4.39 -17.88 10.28
CA ALA A 433 3.26 -16.98 10.53
C ALA A 433 3.68 -15.72 11.30
N ASP A 434 4.46 -15.88 12.36
CA ASP A 434 5.01 -14.77 13.19
C ASP A 434 5.94 -13.87 12.35
N ALA A 435 6.79 -14.46 11.51
CA ALA A 435 7.65 -13.68 10.62
C ALA A 435 6.84 -12.85 9.60
N ALA A 436 5.80 -13.43 8.98
CA ALA A 436 4.94 -12.70 8.05
C ALA A 436 4.22 -11.53 8.74
N SER A 437 3.70 -11.74 9.95
CA SER A 437 2.99 -10.70 10.71
C SER A 437 3.91 -9.57 11.20
N VAL A 438 5.18 -9.87 11.51
CA VAL A 438 6.17 -8.85 11.89
C VAL A 438 6.67 -8.05 10.69
N LEU A 439 6.80 -8.69 9.52
CA LEU A 439 7.29 -8.02 8.31
C LEU A 439 6.25 -7.07 7.73
N GLU A 440 4.96 -7.45 7.77
CA GLU A 440 3.83 -6.68 7.24
C GLU A 440 2.64 -6.66 8.23
N PRO A 441 2.77 -5.96 9.38
CA PRO A 441 1.75 -5.95 10.43
C PRO A 441 0.43 -5.29 10.02
N GLN A 442 0.43 -4.49 8.96
CA GLN A 442 -0.78 -3.91 8.40
C GLN A 442 -1.67 -4.92 7.67
N ILE A 443 -1.13 -6.07 7.26
CA ILE A 443 -1.90 -7.09 6.56
C ILE A 443 -2.64 -7.94 7.60
N GLY A 444 -3.90 -7.55 7.88
CA GLY A 444 -4.76 -8.20 8.87
C GLY A 444 -4.77 -9.73 8.82
N PRO A 445 -4.90 -10.37 7.64
CA PRO A 445 -4.84 -11.84 7.54
C PRO A 445 -3.53 -12.47 8.02
N TYR A 446 -2.39 -11.79 7.91
CA TYR A 446 -1.10 -12.30 8.42
C TYR A 446 -1.10 -12.29 9.94
N VAL A 447 -1.48 -11.16 10.54
CA VAL A 447 -1.57 -11.00 12.00
C VAL A 447 -2.61 -11.93 12.59
N HIS A 448 -3.79 -12.05 11.97
CA HIS A 448 -4.86 -12.95 12.40
C HIS A 448 -4.38 -14.41 12.43
N PHE A 449 -3.69 -14.87 11.38
CA PHE A 449 -3.16 -16.23 11.34
C PHE A 449 -2.09 -16.49 12.41
N ALA A 450 -1.20 -15.51 12.66
CA ALA A 450 -0.22 -15.60 13.74
C ALA A 450 -0.89 -15.62 15.14
N VAL A 451 -1.89 -14.77 15.36
CA VAL A 451 -2.69 -14.76 16.61
C VAL A 451 -3.36 -16.12 16.83
N TRP A 452 -4.01 -16.66 15.80
CA TRP A 452 -4.62 -17.99 15.88
C TRP A 452 -3.59 -19.06 16.26
N ALA A 453 -2.44 -19.09 15.59
CA ALA A 453 -1.39 -20.05 15.87
C ALA A 453 -0.83 -19.91 17.30
N HIS A 454 -0.70 -18.69 17.81
CA HIS A 454 -0.24 -18.43 19.17
C HIS A 454 -1.25 -18.80 20.24
N LEU A 455 -2.54 -18.50 20.05
CA LEU A 455 -3.61 -18.91 20.97
C LEU A 455 -3.69 -20.44 21.08
N GLN A 456 -3.63 -21.14 19.95
CA GLN A 456 -3.68 -22.59 19.88
C GLN A 456 -2.43 -23.27 20.49
N SER A 457 -1.29 -22.56 20.52
CA SER A 457 -0.04 -23.05 21.15
C SER A 457 0.16 -22.57 22.59
N GLY A 458 -0.81 -21.89 23.19
CA GLY A 458 -0.73 -21.36 24.55
C GLY A 458 0.17 -20.12 24.72
N ASN A 459 0.66 -19.54 23.62
CA ASN A 459 1.54 -18.37 23.61
C ASN A 459 0.75 -17.05 23.76
N ARG A 460 0.08 -16.87 24.90
CA ARG A 460 -0.82 -15.73 25.15
C ARG A 460 -0.16 -14.36 24.96
N ASP A 461 1.09 -14.18 25.40
CA ASP A 461 1.81 -12.91 25.26
C ASP A 461 2.05 -12.51 23.80
N LYS A 462 2.31 -13.49 22.92
CA LYS A 462 2.45 -13.25 21.49
C LYS A 462 1.10 -12.95 20.84
N ALA A 463 0.06 -13.69 21.22
CA ALA A 463 -1.31 -13.43 20.76
C ALA A 463 -1.79 -12.03 21.17
N LEU A 464 -1.45 -11.58 22.38
CA LEU A 464 -1.78 -10.26 22.89
C LEU A 464 -1.26 -9.15 21.98
N ARG A 465 0.01 -9.22 21.55
CA ARG A 465 0.60 -8.22 20.65
C ARG A 465 -0.08 -8.18 19.29
N GLY A 466 -0.39 -9.34 18.72
CA GLY A 466 -1.11 -9.41 17.44
C GLY A 466 -2.54 -8.85 17.56
N LEU A 467 -3.25 -9.16 18.65
CA LEU A 467 -4.58 -8.60 18.92
C LEU A 467 -4.54 -7.09 19.14
N GLN A 468 -3.52 -6.56 19.83
CA GLN A 468 -3.31 -5.12 19.97
C GLN A 468 -3.14 -4.46 18.60
N SER A 469 -2.36 -5.07 17.69
CA SER A 469 -2.20 -4.59 16.31
C SER A 469 -3.52 -4.59 15.54
N LEU A 470 -4.29 -5.67 15.60
CA LEU A 470 -5.59 -5.77 14.91
C LEU A 470 -6.65 -4.82 15.48
N ALA A 471 -6.70 -4.66 16.80
CA ALA A 471 -7.58 -3.72 17.50
C ALA A 471 -7.21 -2.24 17.24
N SER A 472 -6.00 -2.04 16.71
CA SER A 472 -5.38 -0.77 16.38
C SER A 472 -5.36 -0.50 14.87
N ASN A 473 -6.29 -1.04 14.09
CA ASN A 473 -6.37 -0.72 12.66
C ASN A 473 -6.98 0.69 12.45
N PRO A 474 -6.27 1.64 11.80
CA PRO A 474 -6.74 3.01 11.61
C PRO A 474 -7.98 3.13 10.72
N HIS A 475 -8.25 2.13 9.87
CA HIS A 475 -9.45 2.09 9.05
C HIS A 475 -10.69 1.59 9.81
N GLY A 476 -10.53 1.12 11.05
CA GLY A 476 -11.63 0.70 11.92
C GLY A 476 -12.45 -0.46 11.36
N GLY A 477 -13.77 -0.42 11.55
CA GLY A 477 -14.72 -1.39 11.04
C GLY A 477 -14.93 -2.63 11.91
N GLU A 478 -15.84 -3.51 11.49
CA GLU A 478 -16.28 -4.69 12.25
C GLU A 478 -15.12 -5.64 12.63
N GLY A 479 -14.13 -5.79 11.76
CA GLY A 479 -12.92 -6.57 12.07
C GLY A 479 -12.14 -5.99 13.27
N THR A 480 -12.04 -4.67 13.36
CA THR A 480 -11.35 -3.96 14.46
C THR A 480 -12.12 -4.09 15.76
N GLU A 481 -13.46 -3.98 15.73
CA GLU A 481 -14.29 -4.18 16.92
C GLU A 481 -14.23 -5.63 17.43
N ARG A 482 -14.24 -6.61 16.52
CA ARG A 482 -14.01 -8.02 16.88
C ARG A 482 -12.64 -8.23 17.52
N ALA A 483 -11.60 -7.58 16.99
CA ALA A 483 -10.26 -7.64 17.56
C ALA A 483 -10.19 -6.97 18.95
N ARG A 484 -10.89 -5.86 19.18
CA ARG A 484 -11.00 -5.23 20.51
C ARG A 484 -11.70 -6.12 21.53
N ALA A 485 -12.81 -6.75 21.15
CA ALA A 485 -13.51 -7.70 22.00
C ALA A 485 -12.63 -8.92 22.33
N ALA A 486 -11.95 -9.49 21.33
CA ALA A 486 -11.00 -10.58 21.53
C ALA A 486 -9.82 -10.19 22.43
N LEU A 487 -9.29 -8.96 22.26
CA LEU A 487 -8.24 -8.40 23.10
C LEU A 487 -8.69 -8.30 24.56
N GLN A 488 -9.89 -7.77 24.81
CA GLN A 488 -10.46 -7.65 26.16
C GLN A 488 -10.70 -9.02 26.80
N ALA A 489 -11.20 -9.99 26.04
CA ALA A 489 -11.37 -11.36 26.51
C ALA A 489 -10.03 -12.01 26.90
N LEU A 490 -8.99 -11.79 26.10
CA LEU A 490 -7.64 -12.30 26.40
C LEU A 490 -7.07 -11.65 27.67
N GLN A 491 -7.26 -10.34 27.85
CA GLN A 491 -6.80 -9.60 29.04
C GLN A 491 -7.57 -10.00 30.30
N SER A 492 -8.86 -10.31 30.18
CA SER A 492 -9.71 -10.84 31.26
C SER A 492 -9.50 -12.33 31.53
N ASN A 493 -8.41 -12.92 31.02
CA ASN A 493 -8.03 -14.31 31.21
C ASN A 493 -9.06 -15.35 30.73
N GLN A 494 -9.89 -15.01 29.74
CA GLN A 494 -10.78 -15.99 29.10
C GLN A 494 -9.95 -17.00 28.26
N ASP A 495 -10.54 -18.17 28.00
CA ASP A 495 -9.90 -19.24 27.25
C ASP A 495 -9.68 -18.89 25.77
N ALA A 496 -8.76 -19.61 25.13
CA ALA A 496 -8.37 -19.37 23.74
C ALA A 496 -9.53 -19.57 22.74
N ALA A 497 -10.48 -20.47 23.03
CA ALA A 497 -11.60 -20.73 22.13
C ALA A 497 -12.53 -19.52 22.09
N THR A 498 -12.87 -18.96 23.26
CA THR A 498 -13.71 -17.77 23.38
C THR A 498 -13.08 -16.55 22.70
N VAL A 499 -11.76 -16.35 22.88
CA VAL A 499 -11.02 -15.27 22.21
C VAL A 499 -11.09 -15.43 20.68
N LEU A 500 -10.94 -16.65 20.17
CA LEU A 500 -11.02 -16.93 18.74
C LEU A 500 -12.44 -16.79 18.18
N GLU A 501 -13.46 -17.19 18.92
CA GLU A 501 -14.86 -17.02 18.52
C GLU A 501 -15.23 -15.54 18.38
N LEU A 502 -14.78 -14.69 19.31
CA LEU A 502 -14.94 -13.24 19.22
C LEU A 502 -14.19 -12.67 18.01
N LEU A 503 -12.92 -13.05 17.83
CA LEU A 503 -12.09 -12.57 16.73
C LEU A 503 -12.67 -12.96 15.35
N ASN A 504 -13.20 -14.17 15.23
CA ASN A 504 -13.82 -14.67 14.01
C ASN A 504 -15.25 -14.15 13.81
N GLY A 505 -15.87 -13.55 14.84
CA GLY A 505 -17.25 -13.08 14.82
C GLY A 505 -18.29 -14.19 15.00
N SER A 506 -17.88 -15.38 15.42
CA SER A 506 -18.77 -16.50 15.77
C SER A 506 -19.45 -16.27 17.12
N LEU A 507 -18.82 -15.50 18.02
CA LEU A 507 -19.41 -14.99 19.25
C LEU A 507 -19.56 -13.48 19.14
N LYS A 508 -20.74 -12.94 19.50
CA LYS A 508 -20.94 -11.49 19.57
C LYS A 508 -20.34 -10.95 20.87
N PRO A 509 -19.71 -9.75 20.85
CA PRO A 509 -19.29 -9.09 22.09
C PRO A 509 -20.49 -8.92 23.02
N ALA A 510 -20.28 -9.02 24.32
CA ALA A 510 -21.30 -8.60 25.28
C ALA A 510 -21.58 -7.10 25.05
N THR A 511 -22.84 -6.73 24.85
CA THR A 511 -23.23 -5.32 24.77
C THR A 511 -22.88 -4.65 26.10
N PRO A 512 -22.19 -3.49 26.10
CA PRO A 512 -21.87 -2.76 27.33
C PRO A 512 -23.11 -2.37 28.13
#